data_AF-A0A418MGR0-F1
#
_entry.id   AF-A0A418MGR0-F1
#
_cell.length_a   1.000
_cell.length_b   1.000
_cell.length_c   1.000
_cell.angle_alpha   90.00
_cell.angle_beta   90.00
_cell.angle_gamma   90.00
#
_symmetry.space_group_name_H-M   'P 1'
#
loop_
_entity.id
_entity.type
_entity.pdbx_description
1 polymer ?
#
loop_
_entity_poly.entity_id
_entity_poly.type
_entity_poly.pdbx_seq_one_letter_code
_entity_poly.pdbx_strand_id
1 'polypeptide(L)'
;MNYEYEADEDGRYAGSIEEIEYIVADGANLEELRANLTHHLMDYVNDYMNEYQRYFNASNTKKHAPYVLRILFEDDAESVASMLHGDAQLE
;
A
#
# COMPACT_ATOMS: atom_id res chain seq x y z
N MET A 1 -1.88 7.85 3.59
CA MET A 1 -2.11 6.45 3.95
C MET A 1 -0.92 6.06 4.78
N ASN A 2 -1.17 5.38 5.87
CA ASN A 2 -0.12 5.01 6.78
C ASN A 2 0.38 3.62 6.40
N TYR A 3 1.69 3.43 6.49
CA TYR A 3 2.26 2.10 6.45
C TYR A 3 3.06 1.86 7.72
N GLU A 4 2.86 0.69 8.29
CA GLU A 4 3.67 0.21 9.39
C GLU A 4 4.85 -0.58 8.83
N TYR A 5 5.97 -0.56 9.54
CA TYR A 5 7.13 -1.34 9.18
C TYR A 5 7.91 -1.83 10.40
N GLU A 6 8.59 -2.95 10.20
CA GLU A 6 9.60 -3.53 11.08
C GLU A 6 10.95 -3.62 10.35
N ALA A 7 12.04 -3.62 11.11
CA ALA A 7 13.39 -3.84 10.59
C ALA A 7 13.94 -5.14 11.17
N ASP A 8 14.52 -5.99 10.34
CA ASP A 8 15.20 -7.20 10.79
C ASP A 8 16.64 -6.91 11.24
N GLU A 9 17.31 -7.94 11.79
CA GLU A 9 18.69 -7.85 12.29
C GLU A 9 19.71 -7.51 11.18
N ASP A 10 19.37 -7.75 9.92
CA ASP A 10 20.19 -7.47 8.74
C ASP A 10 19.91 -6.06 8.16
N GLY A 11 18.99 -5.30 8.78
CA GLY A 11 18.62 -3.96 8.37
C GLY A 11 17.70 -3.91 7.15
N ARG A 12 17.06 -5.01 6.78
CA ARG A 12 15.96 -5.01 5.80
C ARG A 12 14.67 -4.57 6.48
N TYR A 13 13.83 -3.91 5.72
CA TYR A 13 12.54 -3.42 6.17
C TYR A 13 11.44 -4.25 5.53
N ALA A 14 10.45 -4.66 6.32
CA ALA A 14 9.20 -5.22 5.85
C ALA A 14 8.05 -4.37 6.37
N GLY A 15 7.02 -4.17 5.56
CA GLY A 15 5.90 -3.30 5.95
C GLY A 15 4.61 -3.59 5.23
N SER A 16 3.54 -2.97 5.73
CA SER A 16 2.20 -3.10 5.18
C SER A 16 1.42 -1.78 5.24
N ILE A 17 0.49 -1.57 4.30
CA ILE A 17 -0.38 -0.40 4.31
C ILE A 17 -1.57 -0.67 5.23
N GLU A 18 -1.74 0.14 6.29
CA GLU A 18 -2.75 -0.09 7.33
C GLU A 18 -4.18 -0.13 6.77
N GLU A 19 -4.47 0.74 5.80
CA GLU A 19 -5.83 0.85 5.26
C GLU A 19 -6.16 -0.21 4.20
N ILE A 20 -5.14 -0.88 3.66
CA ILE A 20 -5.28 -2.00 2.71
C ILE A 20 -4.26 -3.08 3.10
N GLU A 21 -4.63 -3.86 4.13
CA GLU A 21 -3.82 -4.90 4.78
C GLU A 21 -3.26 -6.00 3.84
N TYR A 22 -3.70 -6.06 2.59
CA TYR A 22 -3.19 -7.01 1.59
C TYR A 22 -1.91 -6.52 0.89
N ILE A 23 -1.58 -5.24 1.04
CA ILE A 23 -0.38 -4.65 0.43
C ILE A 23 0.76 -4.76 1.43
N VAL A 24 1.65 -5.71 1.15
CA VAL A 24 2.89 -5.95 1.88
C VAL A 24 4.06 -5.86 0.93
N ALA A 25 5.21 -5.41 1.42
CA ALA A 25 6.46 -5.40 0.66
C ALA A 25 7.66 -5.43 1.61
N ASP A 26 8.83 -5.72 1.04
CA ASP A 26 10.13 -5.54 1.69
C ASP A 26 11.02 -4.56 0.92
N GLY A 27 12.08 -4.08 1.55
CA GLY A 27 13.10 -3.24 0.93
C GLY A 27 14.39 -3.21 1.75
N ALA A 28 15.52 -2.96 1.09
CA ALA A 28 16.82 -2.83 1.77
C ALA A 28 16.96 -1.53 2.57
N ASN A 29 16.03 -0.59 2.38
CA ASN A 29 15.90 0.64 3.15
C ASN A 29 14.44 1.15 3.04
N LEU A 30 14.10 2.20 3.81
CA LEU A 30 12.75 2.77 3.82
C LEU A 30 12.29 3.35 2.48
N GLU A 31 13.20 3.86 1.66
CA GLU A 31 12.87 4.40 0.33
C GLU A 31 12.45 3.27 -0.62
N GLU A 32 13.22 2.17 -0.64
CA GLU A 32 12.89 0.98 -1.44
C GLU A 32 11.60 0.31 -0.94
N LEU A 33 11.42 0.17 0.38
CA LEU A 33 10.16 -0.35 0.94
C LEU A 33 8.97 0.50 0.47
N ARG A 34 9.06 1.83 0.57
CA ARG A 34 7.99 2.73 0.14
C ARG A 34 7.71 2.59 -1.35
N ALA A 35 8.73 2.50 -2.19
CA ALA A 35 8.59 2.32 -3.63
C ALA A 35 7.88 0.98 -3.96
N ASN A 36 8.26 -0.10 -3.29
CA ASN A 36 7.65 -1.42 -3.50
C ASN A 36 6.18 -1.45 -3.01
N LEU A 37 5.87 -0.85 -1.85
CA LEU A 37 4.49 -0.67 -1.39
C LEU A 37 3.65 0.13 -2.39
N THR A 38 4.22 1.21 -2.94
CA THR A 38 3.57 2.00 -4.00
C THR A 38 3.25 1.16 -5.23
N HIS A 39 4.20 0.38 -5.74
CA HIS A 39 3.95 -0.48 -6.91
C HIS A 39 2.86 -1.51 -6.63
N HIS A 40 2.92 -2.22 -5.51
CA HIS A 40 1.90 -3.21 -5.14
C HIS A 40 0.52 -2.57 -4.92
N LEU A 41 0.47 -1.35 -4.35
CA LEU A 41 -0.78 -0.59 -4.21
C LEU A 41 -1.40 -0.25 -5.57
N MET A 42 -0.58 0.21 -6.53
CA MET A 42 -1.06 0.53 -7.87
C MET A 42 -1.55 -0.71 -8.61
N ASP A 43 -0.85 -1.83 -8.51
CA ASP A 43 -1.27 -3.12 -9.06
C ASP A 43 -2.62 -3.55 -8.47
N TYR A 44 -2.76 -3.48 -7.14
CA TYR A 44 -4.02 -3.79 -6.47
C TYR A 44 -5.16 -2.85 -6.90
N VAL A 45 -4.90 -1.56 -7.11
CA VAL A 45 -5.90 -0.61 -7.61
C VAL A 45 -6.36 -0.98 -9.02
N ASN A 46 -5.43 -1.38 -9.89
CA ASN A 46 -5.76 -1.86 -11.23
C ASN A 46 -6.63 -3.13 -11.17
N ASP A 47 -6.27 -4.10 -10.33
CA ASP A 47 -7.05 -5.32 -10.13
C ASP A 47 -8.44 -5.04 -9.56
N TYR A 48 -8.51 -4.14 -8.57
CA TYR A 48 -9.77 -3.69 -7.97
C TYR A 48 -10.69 -3.13 -9.04
N MET A 49 -10.18 -2.32 -9.97
CA MET A 49 -10.98 -1.71 -11.03
C MET A 49 -11.35 -2.70 -12.14
N ASN A 50 -10.44 -3.60 -12.51
CA ASN A 50 -10.70 -4.67 -13.48
C ASN A 50 -11.82 -5.60 -13.01
N GLU A 51 -11.91 -5.86 -11.69
CA GLU A 51 -12.95 -6.69 -11.09
C GLU A 51 -13.84 -5.90 -10.11
N TYR A 52 -14.18 -4.65 -10.43
CA TYR A 52 -14.87 -3.72 -9.53
C TYR A 52 -16.11 -4.32 -8.84
N GLN A 53 -16.96 -5.03 -9.58
CA GLN A 53 -18.17 -5.66 -9.01
C GLN A 53 -17.85 -6.71 -7.95
N ARG A 54 -16.72 -7.43 -8.06
CA ARG A 54 -16.29 -8.41 -7.06
C ARG A 54 -15.78 -7.70 -5.82
N TYR A 55 -14.83 -6.78 -5.99
CA TYR A 55 -14.15 -6.12 -4.88
C TYR A 55 -15.06 -5.15 -4.11
N PHE A 56 -15.89 -4.37 -4.81
CA PHE A 56 -16.78 -3.39 -4.17
C PHE A 56 -17.92 -4.04 -3.37
N ASN A 57 -18.34 -5.25 -3.76
CA ASN A 57 -19.44 -5.95 -3.10
C ASN A 57 -18.98 -6.92 -2.00
N ALA A 58 -17.71 -7.32 -1.93
CA ALA A 58 -17.22 -8.20 -0.88
C ALA A 58 -17.00 -7.45 0.45
N SER A 59 -17.38 -8.05 1.58
CA SER A 59 -17.35 -7.39 2.90
C SER A 59 -15.96 -6.95 3.34
N ASN A 60 -14.92 -7.72 3.00
CA ASN A 60 -13.54 -7.46 3.37
C ASN A 60 -12.85 -6.40 2.51
N THR A 61 -13.24 -6.24 1.24
CA THR A 61 -12.59 -5.29 0.29
C THR A 61 -13.42 -4.05 0.00
N LYS A 62 -14.71 -4.03 0.34
CA LYS A 62 -15.57 -2.86 0.17
C LYS A 62 -15.03 -1.63 0.91
N LYS A 63 -14.42 -1.85 2.10
CA LYS A 63 -13.78 -0.79 2.90
C LYS A 63 -12.59 -0.13 2.19
N HIS A 64 -11.98 -0.78 1.18
CA HIS A 64 -10.83 -0.25 0.44
C HIS A 64 -11.23 0.80 -0.61
N ALA A 65 -12.51 0.89 -0.99
CA ALA A 65 -12.98 1.74 -2.09
C ALA A 65 -12.58 3.23 -1.98
N PRO A 66 -12.66 3.90 -0.80
CA PRO A 66 -12.24 5.29 -0.69
C PRO A 66 -10.75 5.50 -0.99
N TYR A 67 -9.90 4.56 -0.62
CA TYR A 67 -8.46 4.61 -0.84
C TYR A 67 -8.12 4.31 -2.31
N VAL A 68 -8.76 3.31 -2.89
CA VAL A 68 -8.66 3.01 -4.33
C VAL A 68 -9.03 4.24 -5.16
N LEU A 69 -10.17 4.88 -4.84
CA LEU A 69 -10.59 6.10 -5.52
C LEU A 69 -9.55 7.23 -5.38
N ARG A 70 -8.95 7.39 -4.20
CA ARG A 70 -7.91 8.39 -3.96
C ARG A 70 -6.70 8.17 -4.87
N ILE A 71 -6.22 6.92 -4.99
CA ILE A 71 -5.07 6.57 -5.84
C ILE A 71 -5.37 6.78 -7.33
N LEU A 72 -6.60 6.51 -7.78
CA LEU A 72 -7.00 6.71 -9.18
C LEU A 72 -6.96 8.18 -9.64
N PHE A 73 -6.89 9.15 -8.72
CA PHE A 73 -6.78 10.57 -9.06
C PHE A 73 -5.33 11.06 -9.17
N GLU A 74 -4.35 10.23 -8.85
CA GLU A 74 -2.93 10.58 -8.95
C GLU A 74 -2.40 10.30 -10.37
N ASP A 75 -1.46 11.13 -10.83
CA ASP A 75 -0.95 11.07 -12.20
C ASP A 75 0.12 9.98 -12.40
N ASP A 76 0.90 9.68 -11.36
CA ASP A 76 2.03 8.76 -11.42
C ASP A 76 2.39 8.12 -10.06
N ALA A 77 3.33 7.17 -10.10
CA ALA A 77 3.81 6.45 -8.93
C ALA A 77 4.48 7.37 -7.89
N GLU A 78 5.14 8.45 -8.32
CA GLU A 78 5.77 9.39 -7.40
C GLU A 78 4.72 10.13 -6.56
N SER A 79 3.64 10.56 -7.21
CA SER A 79 2.48 11.18 -6.58
C SER A 79 1.84 10.23 -5.56
N VAL A 80 1.65 8.96 -5.93
CA VAL A 80 1.15 7.91 -5.02
C VAL A 80 2.11 7.70 -3.83
N ALA A 81 3.42 7.58 -4.08
CA ALA A 81 4.42 7.39 -3.03
C ALA A 81 4.46 8.55 -2.03
N SER A 82 4.19 9.78 -2.49
CA SER A 82 4.14 10.97 -1.62
C SER A 82 3.01 10.92 -0.57
N MET A 83 1.99 10.09 -0.81
CA MET A 83 0.84 9.92 0.08
C MET A 83 1.08 8.86 1.16
N LEU A 84 2.17 8.10 1.07
CA LEU A 84 2.54 7.07 2.03
C LEU A 84 3.40 7.66 3.14
N HIS A 85 2.97 7.46 4.39
CA HIS A 85 3.65 7.93 5.59
C HIS A 85 3.97 6.74 6.48
N GLY A 86 5.26 6.59 6.83
CA GLY A 86 5.74 5.42 7.56
C GLY A 86 5.76 5.64 9.06
N ASP A 87 5.14 4.73 9.80
CA ASP A 87 5.17 4.66 11.25
C ASP A 87 5.89 3.37 11.68
N ALA A 88 7.01 3.48 12.40
CA ALA A 88 7.73 2.31 12.89
C ALA A 88 6.89 1.59 13.95
N GLN A 89 6.77 0.27 13.85
CA GLN A 89 6.29 -0.52 14.99
C GLN A 89 7.39 -0.59 16.04
N LEU A 90 7.16 0.05 17.18
CA LEU A 90 7.99 -0.12 18.37
C LEU A 90 7.39 -1.29 19.17
N GLU A 91 8.15 -2.36 19.34
CA GLU A 91 7.83 -3.45 20.29
C GLU A 91 7.72 -2.95 21.74
#